data_AF-A0A7Y3H438-F1
#
_entry.id   AF-A0A7Y3H438-F1
#
_cell.length_a   1.000
_cell.length_b   1.000
_cell.length_c   1.000
_cell.angle_alpha   90.00
_cell.angle_beta   90.00
_cell.angle_gamma   90.00
#
_symmetry.space_group_name_H-M   'P 1'
#
loop_
_entity.id
_entity.type
_entity.pdbx_description
1 polymer ?
#
loop_
_entity_poly.entity_id
_entity_poly.type
_entity_poly.pdbx_seq_one_letter_code
_entity_poly.pdbx_strand_id
1 'polypeptide(L)'
;MKSYIWNFITESHELLPEVLELEYKLKSTYAEDEQFCFEERLERTTRIQCEEYSAAYHNSLDGMVEKRMQDAVLAVGSFWYSAWVEAGQPDLYISDKVVNEEDELEEKKLNEAFQNGEQYGRKH
;
A
#
# COMPACT_ATOMS: atom_id res chain seq x y z
N MET A 1 -16.54 -8.61 13.66
CA MET A 1 -16.24 -8.02 12.33
C MET A 1 -16.73 -6.58 12.19
N LYS A 2 -18.05 -6.28 12.29
CA LYS A 2 -18.58 -4.92 12.12
C LYS A 2 -17.96 -3.87 13.06
N SER A 3 -17.79 -4.19 14.34
CA SER A 3 -17.13 -3.30 15.31
C SER A 3 -15.67 -2.99 14.95
N TYR A 4 -14.92 -3.99 14.52
CA TYR A 4 -13.53 -3.84 14.10
C TYR A 4 -13.40 -2.91 12.89
N ILE A 5 -14.28 -3.03 11.88
CA ILE A 5 -14.30 -2.12 10.72
C ILE A 5 -14.50 -0.67 11.17
N TRP A 6 -15.49 -0.42 12.03
CA TRP A 6 -15.76 0.94 12.49
C TRP A 6 -14.62 1.51 13.33
N ASN A 7 -14.04 0.71 14.23
CA ASN A 7 -12.88 1.14 15.02
C ASN A 7 -11.70 1.51 14.11
N PHE A 8 -11.38 0.69 13.11
CA PHE A 8 -10.29 0.97 12.17
C PHE A 8 -10.49 2.29 11.40
N ILE A 9 -11.73 2.55 10.98
CA ILE A 9 -12.09 3.81 10.31
C ILE A 9 -11.93 4.99 11.27
N THR A 10 -12.44 4.87 12.51
CA THR A 10 -12.36 5.92 13.52
C THR A 10 -10.91 6.22 13.91
N GLU A 11 -10.09 5.20 14.16
CA GLU A 11 -8.66 5.35 14.45
C GLU A 11 -7.91 6.08 13.33
N SER A 12 -8.25 5.79 12.07
CA SER A 12 -7.66 6.50 10.93
C SER A 12 -8.12 7.96 10.85
N HIS A 13 -9.38 8.22 11.21
CA HIS A 13 -9.94 9.57 11.22
C HIS A 13 -9.39 10.43 12.36
N GLU A 14 -9.05 9.84 13.50
CA GLU A 14 -8.47 10.53 14.65
C GLU A 14 -7.12 11.20 14.34
N LEU A 15 -6.41 10.74 13.30
CA LEU A 15 -5.15 11.33 12.83
C LEU A 15 -5.36 12.58 11.95
N LEU A 16 -6.57 12.82 11.46
CA LEU A 16 -6.88 13.93 10.54
C LEU A 16 -6.43 15.30 11.07
N PRO A 17 -6.68 15.67 12.34
CA PRO A 17 -6.27 16.97 12.85
C PRO A 17 -4.75 17.16 12.81
N GLU A 18 -3.98 16.13 13.14
CA GLU A 18 -2.51 16.17 13.15
C GLU A 18 -1.96 16.36 11.74
N VAL A 19 -2.46 15.59 10.77
CA VAL A 19 -2.09 15.69 9.35
C VAL A 19 -2.34 17.11 8.82
N LEU A 20 -3.53 17.67 9.08
CA LEU A 20 -3.88 19.03 8.64
C LEU A 20 -3.07 20.11 9.35
N GLU A 21 -2.77 19.94 10.63
CA GLU A 21 -1.96 20.88 11.39
C GLU A 21 -0.50 20.90 10.89
N LEU A 22 0.07 19.73 10.60
CA LEU A 22 1.41 19.60 10.04
C LEU A 22 1.51 20.22 8.65
N GLU A 23 0.51 19.99 7.77
CA GLU A 23 0.44 20.63 6.46
C GLU A 23 0.36 22.15 6.59
N TYR A 24 -0.52 22.64 7.46
CA TYR A 24 -0.69 24.08 7.68
C TYR A 24 0.60 24.74 8.17
N LYS A 25 1.29 24.12 9.14
CA LYS A 25 2.58 24.61 9.64
C LYS A 25 3.61 24.67 8.52
N LEU A 26 3.75 23.61 7.72
CA LEU A 26 4.72 23.57 6.63
C LEU A 26 4.41 24.61 5.54
N LYS A 27 3.13 24.74 5.20
CA LYS A 27 2.66 25.76 4.25
C LYS A 27 2.97 27.19 4.71
N SER A 28 3.01 27.44 6.02
CA SER A 28 3.37 28.75 6.57
C SER A 28 4.87 29.05 6.52
N THR A 29 5.72 28.03 6.38
CA THR A 29 7.18 28.19 6.34
C THR A 29 7.74 28.23 4.91
N TYR A 30 7.08 27.61 3.95
CA TYR A 30 7.50 27.60 2.53
C TYR A 30 6.87 28.75 1.74
N ALA A 31 7.62 29.36 0.83
CA ALA A 31 7.07 30.33 -0.11
C ALA A 31 6.10 29.64 -1.10
N GLU A 32 5.11 30.36 -1.62
CA GLU A 32 4.07 29.76 -2.48
C GLU A 32 4.64 29.14 -3.78
N ASP A 33 5.71 29.72 -4.32
CA ASP A 33 6.46 29.25 -5.47
C ASP A 33 7.34 28.02 -5.19
N GLU A 34 7.66 27.76 -3.93
CA GLU A 34 8.38 26.54 -3.48
C GLU A 34 7.43 25.39 -3.13
N GLN A 35 6.13 25.68 -2.97
CA GLN A 35 5.11 24.66 -2.68
C GLN A 35 4.67 23.92 -3.95
N PHE A 36 4.67 24.62 -5.10
CA PHE A 36 4.11 24.09 -6.35
C PHE A 36 5.08 24.17 -7.52
N CYS A 37 5.25 23.04 -8.19
CA CYS A 37 6.11 22.88 -9.35
C CYS A 37 5.25 22.51 -10.57
N PHE A 38 5.79 22.75 -11.76
CA PHE A 38 5.16 22.34 -13.01
C PHE A 38 5.96 21.19 -13.62
N GLU A 39 5.30 20.06 -13.83
CA GLU A 39 5.86 18.91 -14.54
C GLU A 39 5.10 18.64 -15.82
N GLU A 40 5.82 18.18 -16.85
CA GLU A 40 5.21 17.68 -18.08
C GLU A 40 4.94 16.18 -17.96
N ARG A 41 3.67 15.80 -17.90
CA ARG A 41 3.21 14.40 -17.86
C ARG A 41 2.25 14.16 -19.00
N LEU A 42 2.55 13.16 -19.83
CA LEU A 42 1.72 12.78 -20.99
C LEU A 42 1.38 13.98 -21.89
N GLU A 43 2.40 14.77 -22.27
CA GLU A 43 2.27 15.97 -23.11
C GLU A 43 1.37 17.07 -22.51
N ARG A 44 1.16 17.03 -21.18
CA ARG A 44 0.40 18.03 -20.44
C ARG A 44 1.21 18.58 -19.29
N THR A 45 1.33 19.90 -19.23
CA THR A 45 1.88 20.60 -18.06
C THR A 45 0.87 20.55 -16.93
N THR A 46 1.25 19.93 -15.81
CA THR A 46 0.43 19.80 -14.61
C THR A 46 1.11 20.52 -13.45
N ARG A 47 0.34 21.31 -12.69
CA ARG A 47 0.77 21.88 -11.41
C ARG A 47 0.70 20.79 -10.34
N ILE A 48 1.83 20.48 -9.73
CA ILE A 48 1.97 19.47 -8.67
C ILE A 48 2.65 20.10 -7.45
N GLN A 49 2.63 19.43 -6.31
CA GLN A 49 3.50 19.80 -5.19
C GLN A 49 4.96 19.58 -5.57
N CYS A 50 5.84 20.52 -5.24
CA CYS A 50 7.27 20.35 -5.45
C CYS A 50 7.81 19.15 -4.64
N GLU A 51 8.91 18.57 -5.13
CA GLU A 51 9.55 17.41 -4.49
C GLU A 51 10.02 17.74 -3.08
N GLU A 52 10.67 18.90 -2.89
CA GLU A 52 11.21 19.34 -1.61
C GLU A 52 10.11 19.58 -0.58
N TYR A 53 9.01 20.23 -0.98
CA TYR A 53 7.84 20.44 -0.12
C TYR A 53 7.21 19.11 0.29
N SER A 54 7.05 18.20 -0.67
CA SER A 54 6.46 16.88 -0.43
C SER A 54 7.34 16.02 0.49
N ALA A 55 8.66 16.07 0.32
CA ALA A 55 9.61 15.38 1.18
C ALA A 55 9.62 15.94 2.61
N ALA A 56 9.57 17.27 2.76
CA ALA A 56 9.49 17.91 4.07
C ALA A 56 8.19 17.56 4.80
N TYR A 57 7.07 17.50 4.07
CA TYR A 57 5.79 17.05 4.61
C TYR A 57 5.81 15.57 5.00
N HIS A 58 6.36 14.71 4.15
CA HIS A 58 6.51 13.30 4.45
C HIS A 58 7.34 13.07 5.72
N ASN A 59 8.45 13.79 5.87
CA ASN A 59 9.30 13.71 7.06
C ASN A 59 8.57 14.22 8.31
N SER A 60 7.72 15.25 8.20
CA SER A 60 6.97 15.78 9.36
C SER A 60 5.87 14.84 9.85
N LEU A 61 5.36 13.97 8.96
CA LEU A 61 4.40 12.92 9.30
C LEU A 61 5.03 11.73 10.05
N ASP A 62 6.36 11.68 10.18
CA ASP A 62 7.10 10.71 11.02
C ASP A 62 6.63 9.25 10.87
N GLY A 63 6.56 8.76 9.63
CA GLY A 63 6.21 7.36 9.34
C GLY A 63 4.71 7.02 9.50
N MET A 64 3.85 8.02 9.71
CA MET A 64 2.41 7.82 9.86
C MET A 64 1.80 7.12 8.63
N VAL A 65 2.25 7.47 7.42
CA VAL A 65 1.73 6.90 6.17
C VAL A 65 2.05 5.40 6.08
N GLU A 66 3.30 5.02 6.32
CA GLU A 66 3.79 3.65 6.29
C GLU A 66 3.04 2.80 7.29
N LYS A 67 2.90 3.31 8.52
CA LYS A 67 2.18 2.62 9.59
C LYS A 67 0.72 2.39 9.22
N ARG A 68 0.02 3.41 8.73
CA ARG A 68 -1.38 3.24 8.29
C ARG A 68 -1.51 2.28 7.11
N MET A 69 -0.55 2.31 6.19
CA MET A 69 -0.53 1.40 5.05
C MET A 69 -0.33 -0.06 5.47
N GLN A 70 0.62 -0.33 6.37
CA GLN A 70 0.87 -1.67 6.91
C GLN A 70 -0.36 -2.22 7.64
N ASP A 71 -0.98 -1.41 8.50
CA ASP A 71 -2.18 -1.78 9.23
C ASP A 71 -3.37 -2.06 8.28
N ALA A 72 -3.51 -1.29 7.21
CA ALA A 72 -4.53 -1.51 6.19
C ALA A 72 -4.34 -2.83 5.44
N VAL A 73 -3.10 -3.15 5.04
CA VAL A 73 -2.77 -4.42 4.39
C VAL A 73 -3.11 -5.60 5.31
N LEU A 74 -2.72 -5.52 6.57
CA LEU A 74 -3.02 -6.57 7.55
C LEU A 74 -4.53 -6.74 7.78
N ALA A 75 -5.26 -5.64 7.93
CA ALA A 75 -6.71 -5.67 8.13
C ALA A 75 -7.42 -6.32 6.94
N VAL A 76 -7.11 -5.89 5.72
CA VAL A 76 -7.67 -6.45 4.49
C VAL A 76 -7.34 -7.94 4.38
N GLY A 77 -6.07 -8.33 4.53
CA GLY A 77 -5.66 -9.73 4.49
C GLY A 77 -6.40 -10.59 5.52
N SER A 78 -6.58 -10.08 6.74
CA SER A 78 -7.32 -10.76 7.81
C SER A 78 -8.79 -10.95 7.46
N PHE A 79 -9.43 -9.97 6.80
CA PHE A 79 -10.82 -10.10 6.34
C PHE A 79 -10.96 -11.15 5.25
N TRP A 80 -10.10 -11.12 4.24
CA TRP A 80 -10.11 -12.11 3.16
C TRP A 80 -9.90 -13.52 3.70
N TYR A 81 -8.92 -13.67 4.60
CA TYR A 81 -8.65 -14.96 5.23
C TYR A 81 -9.85 -15.44 6.07
N SER A 82 -10.42 -14.57 6.90
CA SER A 82 -11.61 -14.92 7.71
C SER A 82 -12.78 -15.32 6.83
N ALA A 83 -13.04 -14.60 5.74
CA ALA A 83 -14.11 -14.93 4.80
C ALA A 83 -13.87 -16.28 4.11
N TRP A 84 -12.63 -16.60 3.75
CA TRP A 84 -12.26 -17.89 3.17
C TRP A 84 -12.46 -19.05 4.16
N VAL A 85 -12.04 -18.86 5.42
CA VAL A 85 -12.26 -19.83 6.50
C VAL A 85 -13.77 -20.06 6.71
N GLU A 86 -14.53 -18.97 6.87
CA GLU A 86 -15.98 -19.02 7.13
C GLU A 86 -16.79 -19.59 5.96
N ALA A 87 -16.31 -19.43 4.73
CA ALA A 87 -16.92 -20.03 3.54
C ALA A 87 -16.74 -21.57 3.47
N GLY A 88 -16.04 -22.18 4.44
CA GLY A 88 -15.81 -23.61 4.50
C GLY A 88 -14.57 -24.02 3.73
N GLN A 89 -13.43 -23.39 4.06
CA GLN A 89 -12.12 -23.72 3.48
C GLN A 89 -11.92 -25.24 3.28
N PRO A 90 -11.32 -25.68 2.16
CA PRO A 90 -10.99 -27.08 1.96
C PRO A 90 -9.98 -27.57 3.00
N ASP A 91 -10.02 -28.85 3.33
CA ASP A 91 -9.00 -29.49 4.16
C ASP A 91 -7.68 -29.60 3.37
N LEU A 92 -6.71 -28.75 3.74
CA LEU A 92 -5.40 -28.69 3.10
C LEU A 92 -4.50 -29.90 3.44
N TYR A 93 -4.89 -30.75 4.40
CA TYR A 93 -4.16 -31.94 4.80
C TYR A 93 -4.59 -33.20 4.04
N ILE A 94 -5.69 -33.15 3.27
CA ILE A 94 -6.08 -34.23 2.36
C ILE A 94 -5.22 -34.10 1.10
N SER A 95 -3.95 -34.47 1.22
CA SER A 95 -3.03 -34.58 0.09
C SER A 95 -3.18 -35.94 -0.59
N ASP A 96 -4.33 -36.21 -1.17
CA ASP A 96 -4.34 -37.04 -2.39
C ASP A 96 -4.03 -36.10 -3.55
N LYS A 97 -2.81 -35.55 -3.54
CA LYS A 97 -2.31 -34.80 -4.69
C LYS A 97 -2.18 -35.81 -5.83
N VAL A 98 -3.16 -35.87 -6.71
CA VAL A 98 -2.91 -36.25 -8.10
C VAL A 98 -2.18 -35.06 -8.71
N VAL A 99 -0.88 -34.94 -8.42
CA VAL A 99 -0.05 -34.00 -9.15
C VAL A 99 0.08 -34.57 -10.55
N ASN A 100 -0.51 -33.90 -11.53
CA ASN A 100 -0.23 -34.24 -12.92
C ASN A 100 1.09 -33.58 -13.32
N GLU A 101 1.81 -34.18 -14.27
CA GLU A 101 3.12 -33.68 -14.74
C GLU A 101 3.07 -32.21 -15.22
N GLU A 102 1.89 -31.74 -15.64
CA GLU A 102 1.65 -30.34 -16.02
C GLU A 102 1.72 -29.38 -14.83
N ASP A 103 1.17 -29.75 -13.68
CA ASP A 103 1.18 -28.89 -12.47
C ASP A 103 2.61 -28.73 -11.93
N GLU A 104 3.41 -29.80 -11.95
CA GLU A 104 4.83 -29.74 -11.56
C GLU A 104 5.64 -28.86 -12.51
N LEU A 105 5.35 -28.94 -13.81
CA LEU A 105 6.03 -28.15 -14.82
C LEU A 105 5.70 -26.66 -14.69
N GLU A 106 4.45 -26.30 -14.40
CA GLU A 106 4.05 -24.92 -14.13
C GLU A 106 4.67 -24.40 -12.84
N GLU A 107 4.64 -25.17 -11.75
CA GLU A 107 5.24 -24.78 -10.47
C GLU A 107 6.76 -24.57 -10.62
N LYS A 108 7.43 -25.43 -11.41
CA LYS A 108 8.86 -25.28 -11.72
C LYS A 108 9.15 -24.01 -12.52
N LYS A 109 8.35 -23.70 -13.55
CA LYS A 109 8.50 -22.45 -14.33
C LYS A 109 8.27 -21.20 -13.47
N LEU A 110 7.25 -21.23 -12.60
CA LEU A 110 6.96 -20.16 -11.65
C LEU A 110 8.11 -19.94 -10.66
N ASN A 111 8.67 -21.03 -10.12
CA ASN A 111 9.81 -20.97 -9.20
C ASN A 111 11.09 -20.46 -9.89
N GLU A 112 11.37 -20.91 -11.10
CA GLU A 112 12.50 -20.41 -11.91
C GLU A 112 12.33 -18.92 -12.22
N ALA A 113 11.13 -18.47 -12.60
CA ALA A 113 10.84 -17.06 -12.84
C ALA A 113 10.98 -16.21 -11.56
N PHE A 114 10.56 -16.72 -10.41
CA PHE A 114 10.71 -16.04 -9.12
C PHE A 114 12.19 -15.93 -8.70
N GLN A 115 12.97 -17.01 -8.82
CA GLN A 115 14.40 -17.00 -8.47
C GLN A 115 15.25 -16.16 -9.42
N ASN A 116 14.84 -16.06 -10.69
CA ASN A 116 15.55 -15.25 -11.68
C ASN A 116 15.38 -13.74 -11.45
N GLY A 117 14.49 -13.31 -10.53
CA GLY A 117 14.51 -11.96 -9.94
C GLY A 117 14.32 -10.80 -10.92
N GLU A 118 13.91 -11.07 -12.17
CA GLU A 118 13.55 -10.03 -13.12
C GLU A 118 12.26 -9.37 -12.65
N GLN A 119 12.41 -8.30 -11.89
CA GLN A 119 11.31 -7.39 -11.58
C GLN A 119 10.79 -6.82 -12.90
N TYR A 120 9.69 -7.36 -13.41
CA TYR A 120 8.95 -6.74 -14.50
C TYR A 120 8.22 -5.51 -13.95
N GLY A 121 8.89 -4.36 -14.01
CA GLY A 121 8.39 -3.09 -13.49
C GLY A 121 9.42 -1.97 -13.58
N ARG A 122 9.02 -0.72 -13.29
CA ARG A 122 9.97 0.39 -13.17
C ARG A 122 10.82 0.20 -11.92
N LYS A 123 12.14 0.37 -12.05
CA LYS A 123 13.02 0.55 -10.90
C LYS A 123 12.62 1.83 -10.18
N HIS A 124 12.17 1.70 -8.94
CA HIS A 124 12.07 2.80 -8.00
C HIS A 124 13.43 3.02 -7.34
#